data_AF-A0A7G2IH66-F1
#
_entry.id   AF-A0A7G2IH66-F1
#
_cell.length_a   1.000
_cell.length_b   1.000
_cell.length_c   1.000
_cell.angle_alpha   90.00
_cell.angle_beta   90.00
_cell.angle_gamma   90.00
#
_symmetry.space_group_name_H-M   'P 1'
#
loop_
_entity.id
_entity.type
_entity.pdbx_description
1 polymer ?
#
loop_
_entity_poly.entity_id
_entity_poly.type
_entity_poly.pdbx_seq_one_letter_code
_entity_poly.pdbx_strand_id
1 'polypeptide(L)'
;MSINTLAHVFTPHGNIVYTANDFRQTLRISVAGTIALSISTFYNVQYGVFFVVYPLMLLSLVPVFNRHVAKQFVFSAAVNCVEMVLIVGYLSQCPLIMTLVVFGLYVMRFRLMSKGPLFLFGSMGVVCQSTMLNFMSYPTTNWHTLMFSNMEACVMAVALSALLHYLIPDVEPRQPPPRIEKDDARVRHESLLSGSVATMIFVVFQICDLSDSLSALMAGILILFPMHYRGAVLSSLWRVVGVVLACLYILLVYDFSNHMLLMMPLIGLGLAFSARLHVMEKVGAGVGFASITTIGIMFGQNLHPDQDLVFSDLYRITSVTVALLATLTMVFLVHRILNCFAATRFVITE
;
A
#
# COMPACT_ATOMS: atom_id res chain seq x y z
N MET A 1 -17.61 5.61 -20.87
CA MET A 1 -16.58 4.57 -20.71
C MET A 1 -17.16 3.29 -21.31
N SER A 2 -16.66 2.83 -22.46
CA SER A 2 -17.24 1.69 -23.19
C SER A 2 -17.00 0.38 -22.44
N ILE A 3 -17.90 -0.60 -22.56
CA ILE A 3 -17.78 -1.99 -22.04
C ILE A 3 -16.43 -2.62 -22.45
N ASN A 4 -15.90 -2.26 -23.62
CA ASN A 4 -14.59 -2.72 -24.10
C ASN A 4 -13.42 -2.22 -23.24
N THR A 5 -13.57 -1.07 -22.56
CA THR A 5 -12.55 -0.54 -21.64
C THR A 5 -12.45 -1.41 -20.40
N LEU A 6 -13.60 -1.83 -19.85
CA LEU A 6 -13.67 -2.71 -18.68
C LEU A 6 -13.16 -4.12 -19.02
N ALA A 7 -13.54 -4.65 -20.19
CA ALA A 7 -12.96 -5.89 -20.69
C ALA A 7 -11.43 -5.80 -20.81
N HIS A 8 -10.88 -4.67 -21.26
CA HIS A 8 -9.44 -4.46 -21.35
C HIS A 8 -8.72 -4.33 -19.98
N VAL A 9 -9.45 -3.96 -18.92
CA VAL A 9 -8.98 -3.96 -17.52
C VAL A 9 -8.83 -5.39 -16.98
N PHE A 10 -9.69 -6.31 -17.44
CA PHE A 10 -9.71 -7.71 -17.03
C PHE A 10 -9.02 -8.66 -18.02
N THR A 11 -8.74 -8.21 -19.25
CA THR A 11 -7.94 -8.99 -20.18
C THR A 11 -6.47 -8.79 -19.88
N PRO A 12 -5.73 -9.89 -19.65
CA PRO A 12 -4.29 -9.95 -19.84
C PRO A 12 -3.79 -9.02 -20.93
N HIS A 13 -2.88 -8.10 -20.61
CA HIS A 13 -2.22 -7.29 -21.64
C HIS A 13 -1.31 -8.24 -22.46
N GLY A 14 -1.86 -8.85 -23.52
CA GLY A 14 -1.17 -9.80 -24.41
C GLY A 14 -1.08 -11.24 -23.89
N ASN A 15 -0.28 -12.07 -24.56
CA ASN A 15 0.05 -13.43 -24.13
C ASN A 15 0.78 -13.39 -22.77
N ILE A 16 0.05 -13.49 -21.66
CA ILE A 16 0.66 -13.66 -20.33
C ILE A 16 1.33 -15.03 -20.29
N VAL A 17 2.64 -15.03 -20.53
CA VAL A 17 3.49 -16.16 -20.21
C VAL A 17 3.89 -16.02 -18.75
N TYR A 18 3.38 -16.92 -17.91
CA TYR A 18 3.82 -17.06 -16.52
C TYR A 18 5.18 -17.74 -16.51
N THR A 19 6.23 -16.98 -16.24
CA THR A 19 7.62 -17.44 -16.34
C THR A 19 8.08 -18.16 -15.07
N ALA A 20 9.22 -18.85 -15.14
CA ALA A 20 9.83 -19.44 -13.95
C ALA A 20 10.21 -18.37 -12.90
N ASN A 21 10.65 -17.19 -13.34
CA ASN A 21 10.91 -16.05 -12.46
C ASN A 21 9.62 -15.57 -11.77
N ASP A 22 8.50 -15.56 -12.48
CA ASP A 22 7.20 -15.19 -11.90
C ASP A 22 6.79 -16.16 -10.80
N PHE A 23 7.01 -17.46 -11.01
CA PHE A 23 6.79 -18.48 -9.99
C PHE A 23 7.67 -18.28 -8.75
N ARG A 24 8.96 -17.98 -8.93
CA ARG A 24 9.87 -17.70 -7.81
C ARG A 24 9.40 -16.48 -6.99
N GLN A 25 8.95 -15.42 -7.65
CA GLN A 25 8.42 -14.24 -6.94
C GLN A 25 7.11 -14.55 -6.20
N THR A 26 6.18 -15.29 -6.83
CA THR A 26 4.96 -15.76 -6.16
C THR A 26 5.29 -16.52 -4.87
N LEU A 27 6.27 -17.42 -4.93
CA LEU A 27 6.72 -18.17 -3.76
C LEU A 27 7.32 -17.25 -2.69
N ARG A 28 8.19 -16.30 -3.08
CA ARG A 28 8.78 -15.34 -2.14
C ARG A 28 7.70 -14.51 -1.43
N ILE A 29 6.71 -13.98 -2.16
CA ILE A 29 5.63 -13.18 -1.57
C ILE A 29 4.78 -14.01 -0.60
N SER A 30 4.34 -15.21 -1.02
CA SER A 30 3.51 -16.09 -0.19
C SER A 30 4.25 -16.53 1.07
N VAL A 31 5.47 -17.05 0.94
CA VAL A 31 6.28 -17.52 2.08
C VAL A 31 6.61 -16.36 3.02
N ALA A 32 6.97 -15.19 2.51
CA ALA A 32 7.22 -14.02 3.35
C ALA A 32 5.99 -13.62 4.14
N GLY A 33 4.83 -13.55 3.49
CA GLY A 33 3.58 -13.19 4.14
C GLY A 33 3.18 -14.19 5.23
N THR A 34 3.31 -15.49 4.97
CA THR A 34 3.02 -16.53 5.96
C THR A 34 3.99 -16.49 7.14
N ILE A 35 5.29 -16.31 6.91
CA ILE A 35 6.28 -16.18 7.98
C ILE A 35 6.02 -14.92 8.80
N ALA A 36 5.82 -13.78 8.13
CA ALA A 36 5.57 -12.50 8.78
C ALA A 36 4.30 -12.53 9.64
N LEU A 37 3.21 -13.13 9.11
CA LEU A 37 1.99 -13.34 9.87
C LEU A 37 2.21 -14.28 11.05
N SER A 38 2.92 -15.40 10.84
CA SER A 38 3.24 -16.33 11.93
C SER A 38 4.01 -15.63 13.05
N ILE A 39 5.03 -14.82 12.71
CA ILE A 39 5.77 -14.03 13.70
C ILE A 39 4.83 -13.07 14.42
N SER A 40 4.03 -12.31 13.67
CA SER A 40 3.09 -11.34 14.25
C SER A 40 2.12 -11.99 15.23
N THR A 41 1.58 -13.15 14.88
CA THR A 41 0.58 -13.87 15.66
C THR A 41 1.19 -14.60 16.86
N PHE A 42 2.27 -15.36 16.67
CA PHE A 42 2.86 -16.16 17.76
C PHE A 42 3.58 -15.30 18.80
N TYR A 43 4.20 -14.18 18.39
CA TYR A 43 4.82 -13.24 19.33
C TYR A 43 3.84 -12.19 19.86
N ASN A 44 2.57 -12.23 19.42
CA ASN A 44 1.51 -11.29 19.81
C ASN A 44 1.98 -9.82 19.77
N VAL A 45 2.56 -9.43 18.64
CA VAL A 45 3.17 -8.10 18.48
C VAL A 45 2.09 -7.03 18.36
N GLN A 46 2.34 -5.85 18.92
CA GLN A 46 1.46 -4.69 18.74
C GLN A 46 1.64 -4.11 17.34
N TYR A 47 0.53 -3.71 16.70
CA TYR A 47 0.49 -3.23 15.31
C TYR A 47 0.96 -4.29 14.29
N GLY A 48 0.49 -5.54 14.44
CA GLY A 48 0.81 -6.67 13.55
C GLY A 48 0.65 -6.38 12.05
N VAL A 49 -0.24 -5.46 11.69
CA VAL A 49 -0.38 -4.94 10.32
C VAL A 49 0.94 -4.49 9.69
N PHE A 50 1.83 -3.83 10.43
CA PHE A 50 3.12 -3.40 9.89
C PHE A 50 4.02 -4.58 9.57
N PHE A 51 4.06 -5.56 10.49
CA PHE A 51 4.85 -6.77 10.36
C PHE A 51 4.42 -7.57 9.13
N VAL A 52 3.13 -7.60 8.79
CA VAL A 52 2.62 -8.34 7.63
C VAL A 52 2.66 -7.54 6.34
N VAL A 53 2.25 -6.26 6.35
CA VAL A 53 2.10 -5.45 5.14
C VAL A 53 3.45 -5.01 4.56
N TYR A 54 4.45 -4.69 5.39
CA TYR A 54 5.74 -4.19 4.90
C TYR A 54 6.53 -5.21 4.09
N PRO A 55 6.71 -6.47 4.52
CA PRO A 55 7.33 -7.51 3.70
C PRO A 55 6.55 -7.76 2.41
N LEU A 56 5.21 -7.84 2.49
CA LEU A 56 4.36 -8.04 1.33
C LEU A 56 4.50 -6.90 0.32
N MET A 57 4.50 -5.65 0.77
CA MET A 57 4.66 -4.48 -0.08
C MET A 57 6.05 -4.46 -0.74
N LEU A 58 7.11 -4.73 0.03
CA LEU A 58 8.48 -4.74 -0.47
C LEU A 58 8.67 -5.81 -1.55
N LEU A 59 8.25 -7.05 -1.30
CA LEU A 59 8.39 -8.16 -2.24
C LEU A 59 7.44 -8.10 -3.44
N SER A 60 6.29 -7.44 -3.28
CA SER A 60 5.33 -7.28 -4.37
C SER A 60 5.71 -6.13 -5.31
N LEU A 61 6.15 -4.99 -4.78
CA LEU A 61 6.48 -3.82 -5.60
C LEU A 61 7.88 -3.86 -6.21
N VAL A 62 8.80 -4.62 -5.60
CA VAL A 62 10.22 -4.63 -5.99
C VAL A 62 10.63 -6.02 -6.45
N PRO A 63 10.74 -6.24 -7.77
CA PRO A 63 11.15 -7.53 -8.30
C PRO A 63 12.63 -7.83 -8.08
N VAL A 64 13.46 -6.80 -7.86
CA VAL A 64 14.93 -6.92 -7.67
C VAL A 64 15.34 -6.31 -6.35
N PHE A 65 15.73 -7.15 -5.40
CA PHE A 65 16.23 -6.70 -4.12
C PHE A 65 17.73 -6.37 -4.19
N ASN A 66 18.10 -5.16 -3.75
CA ASN A 66 19.48 -4.71 -3.70
C ASN A 66 19.74 -3.83 -2.47
N ARG A 67 21.01 -3.50 -2.22
CA ARG A 67 21.40 -2.68 -1.06
C ARG A 67 20.76 -1.28 -1.08
N HIS A 68 20.49 -0.71 -2.26
CA HIS A 68 19.87 0.60 -2.37
C HIS A 68 18.39 0.57 -1.97
N VAL A 69 17.65 -0.47 -2.38
CA VAL A 69 16.27 -0.77 -1.96
C VAL A 69 16.20 -0.92 -0.44
N ALA A 70 17.08 -1.74 0.13
CA ALA A 70 17.14 -1.94 1.58
C ALA A 70 17.38 -0.62 2.34
N LYS A 71 18.34 0.19 1.88
CA LYS A 71 18.62 1.51 2.46
C LYS A 71 17.42 2.43 2.38
N GLN A 72 16.75 2.53 1.23
CA GLN A 72 15.56 3.38 1.09
C GLN A 72 14.44 2.98 2.05
N PHE A 73 14.21 1.69 2.21
CA PHE A 73 13.14 1.17 3.06
C PHE A 73 13.38 1.50 4.54
N VAL A 74 14.56 1.14 5.08
CA VAL A 74 14.92 1.41 6.49
C VAL A 74 15.06 2.91 6.76
N PHE A 75 15.70 3.65 5.85
CA PHE A 75 15.87 5.09 6.01
C PHE A 75 14.53 5.83 5.97
N SER A 76 13.60 5.41 5.11
CA SER A 76 12.25 5.99 5.09
C SER A 76 11.53 5.78 6.42
N ALA A 77 11.60 4.59 7.00
CA ALA A 77 11.03 4.29 8.31
C ALA A 77 11.61 5.19 9.41
N ALA A 78 12.93 5.34 9.44
CA ALA A 78 13.62 6.20 10.42
C ALA A 78 13.22 7.67 10.29
N VAL A 79 13.19 8.19 9.05
CA VAL A 79 12.79 9.57 8.78
C VAL A 79 11.33 9.79 9.19
N ASN A 80 10.41 8.87 8.86
CA ASN A 80 9.01 8.97 9.29
C ASN A 80 8.89 9.03 10.81
N CYS A 81 9.62 8.18 11.55
CA CYS A 81 9.63 8.23 13.02
C CYS A 81 10.04 9.62 13.54
N VAL A 82 11.12 10.19 13.02
CA VAL A 82 11.58 11.53 13.43
C VAL A 82 10.56 12.60 13.04
N GLU A 83 10.04 12.56 11.82
CA GLU A 83 9.01 13.49 11.33
C GLU A 83 7.75 13.43 12.22
N MET A 84 7.30 12.24 12.62
CA MET A 84 6.11 12.08 13.45
C MET A 84 6.28 12.68 14.85
N VAL A 85 7.44 12.49 15.48
CA VAL A 85 7.74 13.12 16.77
C VAL A 85 7.72 14.65 16.65
N LEU A 86 8.29 15.19 15.58
CA LEU A 86 8.33 16.64 15.37
C LEU A 86 6.94 17.22 15.07
N ILE A 87 6.18 16.57 14.19
CA ILE A 87 4.85 17.04 13.78
C ILE A 87 3.87 16.93 14.93
N VAL A 88 3.70 15.73 15.49
CA VAL A 88 2.68 15.51 16.53
C VAL A 88 3.12 16.14 17.86
N GLY A 89 4.42 16.07 18.19
CA GLY A 89 4.96 16.62 19.43
C GLY A 89 4.89 18.15 19.52
N TYR A 90 5.11 18.87 18.42
CA TYR A 90 5.14 20.35 18.44
C TYR A 90 3.96 21.02 17.74
N LEU A 91 3.35 20.40 16.73
CA LEU A 91 2.33 21.03 15.89
C LEU A 91 0.89 20.55 16.17
N SER A 92 0.70 19.55 17.04
CA SER A 92 -0.65 19.04 17.38
C SER A 92 -1.59 20.11 17.94
N GLN A 93 -1.04 21.11 18.64
CA GLN A 93 -1.79 22.27 19.17
C GLN A 93 -2.20 23.27 18.07
N CYS A 94 -1.60 23.19 16.87
CA CYS A 94 -1.86 24.07 15.74
C CYS A 94 -2.25 23.24 14.49
N PRO A 95 -3.47 22.67 14.42
CA PRO A 95 -3.86 21.72 13.39
C PRO A 95 -3.72 22.23 11.94
N LEU A 96 -3.91 23.54 11.72
CA LEU A 96 -3.72 24.15 10.41
C LEU A 96 -2.26 24.11 9.95
N ILE A 97 -1.32 24.48 10.83
CA ILE A 97 0.11 24.46 10.53
C ILE A 97 0.58 23.01 10.35
N MET A 98 0.12 22.11 11.22
CA MET A 98 0.37 20.67 11.10
C MET A 98 -0.05 20.15 9.72
N THR A 99 -1.26 20.49 9.26
CA THR A 99 -1.80 20.06 7.97
C THR A 99 -0.98 20.60 6.80
N LEU A 100 -0.52 21.86 6.87
CA LEU A 100 0.35 22.44 5.83
C LEU A 100 1.73 21.76 5.76
N VAL A 101 2.31 21.40 6.92
CA VAL A 101 3.57 20.63 6.98
C VAL A 101 3.37 19.23 6.39
N VAL A 102 2.29 18.54 6.78
CA VAL A 102 1.92 17.23 6.24
C VAL A 102 1.72 17.29 4.73
N PHE A 103 1.07 18.33 4.21
CA PHE A 103 0.94 18.59 2.77
C PHE A 103 2.30 18.72 2.09
N GLY A 104 3.21 19.54 2.63
CA GLY A 104 4.55 19.72 2.09
C GLY A 104 5.33 18.40 2.03
N LEU A 105 5.23 17.57 3.07
CA LEU A 105 5.84 16.25 3.12
C LEU A 105 5.24 15.30 2.08
N TYR A 106 3.92 15.22 1.95
CA TYR A 106 3.31 14.37 0.92
C TYR A 106 3.72 14.79 -0.49
N VAL A 107 3.70 16.09 -0.80
CA VAL A 107 4.15 16.60 -2.11
C VAL A 107 5.61 16.22 -2.37
N MET A 108 6.49 16.36 -1.36
CA MET A 108 7.89 15.95 -1.45
C MET A 108 8.02 14.45 -1.74
N ARG A 109 7.31 13.59 -1.01
CA ARG A 109 7.36 12.12 -1.20
C ARG A 109 6.82 11.70 -2.56
N PHE A 110 5.69 12.25 -3.02
CA PHE A 110 5.17 11.99 -4.36
C PHE A 110 6.08 12.55 -5.46
N ARG A 111 6.80 13.65 -5.22
CA ARG A 111 7.81 14.13 -6.17
C ARG A 111 8.99 13.16 -6.30
N LEU A 112 9.42 12.55 -5.20
CA LEU A 112 10.46 11.50 -5.22
C LEU A 112 9.98 10.25 -5.96
N MET A 113 8.70 9.86 -5.77
CA MET A 113 8.07 8.79 -6.54
C MET A 113 8.00 9.11 -8.03
N SER A 114 7.58 10.32 -8.38
CA SER A 114 7.43 10.76 -9.78
C SER A 114 8.76 10.74 -10.53
N LYS A 115 9.87 11.16 -9.89
CA LYS A 115 11.21 11.17 -10.49
C LYS A 115 11.83 9.78 -10.67
N GLY A 116 11.52 8.82 -9.79
CA GLY A 116 11.93 7.41 -9.94
C GLY A 116 13.06 6.91 -9.01
N PRO A 117 14.24 7.55 -8.90
CA PRO A 117 15.37 6.99 -8.13
C PRO A 117 15.07 6.67 -6.66
N LEU A 118 14.21 7.47 -6.04
CA LEU A 118 13.80 7.34 -4.63
C LEU A 118 12.34 6.89 -4.51
N PHE A 119 11.86 6.10 -5.48
CA PHE A 119 10.47 5.65 -5.52
C PHE A 119 10.04 4.96 -4.22
N LEU A 120 10.84 4.03 -3.69
CA LEU A 120 10.48 3.30 -2.48
C LEU A 120 10.56 4.17 -1.23
N PHE A 121 11.54 5.06 -1.16
CA PHE A 121 11.60 6.02 -0.06
C PHE A 121 10.35 6.90 -0.03
N GLY A 122 9.87 7.32 -1.20
CA GLY A 122 8.61 8.06 -1.36
C GLY A 122 7.38 7.21 -1.02
N SER A 123 7.21 6.04 -1.64
CA SER A 123 6.02 5.20 -1.48
C SER A 123 5.86 4.66 -0.06
N MET A 124 6.96 4.16 0.53
CA MET A 124 6.99 3.75 1.94
C MET A 124 6.81 4.95 2.86
N GLY A 125 7.37 6.10 2.46
CA GLY A 125 7.20 7.39 3.14
C GLY A 125 5.73 7.73 3.33
N VAL A 126 4.99 7.85 2.23
CA VAL A 126 3.56 8.18 2.26
C VAL A 126 2.76 7.14 3.04
N VAL A 127 2.99 5.84 2.81
CA VAL A 127 2.24 4.77 3.49
C VAL A 127 2.44 4.83 5.01
N CYS A 128 3.70 4.86 5.48
CA CYS A 128 3.99 4.92 6.91
C CYS A 128 3.48 6.22 7.53
N GLN A 129 3.74 7.35 6.86
CA GLN A 129 3.32 8.66 7.34
C GLN A 129 1.80 8.72 7.49
N SER A 130 1.02 8.27 6.50
CA SER A 130 -0.44 8.25 6.58
C SER A 130 -0.93 7.37 7.72
N THR A 131 -0.38 6.16 7.87
CA THR A 131 -0.81 5.25 8.95
C THR A 131 -0.44 5.78 10.33
N MET A 132 0.79 6.28 10.50
CA MET A 132 1.27 6.78 11.79
C MET A 132 0.53 8.06 12.18
N LEU A 133 0.33 9.02 11.27
CA LEU A 133 -0.48 10.21 11.53
C LEU A 133 -1.92 9.87 11.91
N ASN A 134 -2.50 8.85 11.28
CA ASN A 134 -3.83 8.40 11.65
C ASN A 134 -3.85 7.91 13.10
N PHE A 135 -2.99 6.95 13.46
CA PHE A 135 -2.97 6.41 14.81
C PHE A 135 -2.59 7.44 15.88
N MET A 136 -1.58 8.27 15.61
CA MET A 136 -1.08 9.24 16.60
C MET A 136 -2.04 10.39 16.87
N SER A 137 -3.01 10.63 15.98
CA SER A 137 -4.07 11.62 16.22
C SER A 137 -5.07 11.19 17.30
N TYR A 138 -5.10 9.91 17.67
CA TYR A 138 -6.00 9.39 18.70
C TYR A 138 -5.30 9.33 20.08
N PRO A 139 -5.93 9.85 21.15
CA PRO A 139 -5.32 9.91 22.49
C PRO A 139 -5.00 8.55 23.12
N THR A 140 -5.66 7.49 22.65
CA THR A 140 -5.52 6.12 23.16
C THR A 140 -4.26 5.40 22.63
N THR A 141 -3.60 5.97 21.63
CA THR A 141 -2.46 5.35 20.95
C THR A 141 -1.17 5.57 21.72
N ASN A 142 -0.44 4.49 22.03
CA ASN A 142 0.92 4.59 22.55
C ASN A 142 1.91 4.86 21.40
N TRP A 143 2.42 6.09 21.34
CA TRP A 143 3.32 6.53 20.27
C TRP A 143 4.66 5.81 20.27
N HIS A 144 5.20 5.46 21.44
CA HIS A 144 6.48 4.75 21.51
C HIS A 144 6.34 3.38 20.87
N THR A 145 5.33 2.59 21.26
CA THR A 145 5.13 1.26 20.67
C THR A 145 4.87 1.36 19.17
N LEU A 146 4.05 2.31 18.71
CA LEU A 146 3.78 2.49 17.28
C LEU A 146 5.08 2.72 16.48
N MET A 147 5.97 3.58 16.98
CA MET A 147 7.23 3.90 16.33
C MET A 147 8.21 2.73 16.33
N PHE A 148 8.36 2.03 17.46
CA PHE A 148 9.22 0.85 17.55
C PHE A 148 8.70 -0.29 16.67
N SER A 149 7.39 -0.58 16.70
CA SER A 149 6.76 -1.57 15.82
C SER A 149 6.98 -1.25 14.34
N ASN A 150 6.88 0.03 13.93
CA ASN A 150 7.18 0.44 12.56
C ASN A 150 8.64 0.14 12.17
N MET A 151 9.59 0.46 13.05
CA MET A 151 11.01 0.20 12.80
C MET A 151 11.34 -1.29 12.74
N GLU A 152 10.86 -2.06 13.71
CA GLU A 152 11.06 -3.51 13.80
C GLU A 152 10.46 -4.22 12.59
N ALA A 153 9.22 -3.88 12.21
CA ALA A 153 8.58 -4.40 11.02
C ALA A 153 9.37 -4.08 9.74
N CYS A 154 9.96 -2.88 9.64
CA CYS A 154 10.79 -2.50 8.51
C CYS A 154 12.09 -3.30 8.43
N VAL A 155 12.78 -3.47 9.55
CA VAL A 155 13.99 -4.30 9.62
C VAL A 155 13.66 -5.75 9.26
N MET A 156 12.56 -6.28 9.80
CA MET A 156 12.09 -7.63 9.48
C MET A 156 11.74 -7.77 7.99
N ALA A 157 11.04 -6.81 7.39
CA ALA A 157 10.70 -6.83 5.96
C ALA A 157 11.94 -6.91 5.08
N VAL A 158 12.98 -6.13 5.40
CA VAL A 158 14.26 -6.13 4.68
C VAL A 158 15.02 -7.44 4.90
N ALA A 159 15.05 -7.96 6.13
CA ALA A 159 15.70 -9.22 6.46
C ALA A 159 15.03 -10.42 5.76
N LEU A 160 13.70 -10.51 5.81
CA LEU A 160 12.91 -11.53 5.11
C LEU A 160 13.09 -11.42 3.60
N SER A 161 13.08 -10.21 3.05
CA SER A 161 13.31 -10.01 1.62
C SER A 161 14.71 -10.46 1.21
N ALA A 162 15.74 -10.13 1.97
CA ALA A 162 17.11 -10.57 1.71
C ALA A 162 17.23 -12.10 1.78
N LEU A 163 16.67 -12.70 2.84
CA LEU A 163 16.67 -14.15 3.07
C LEU A 163 15.99 -14.89 1.91
N LEU A 164 14.81 -14.45 1.48
CA LEU A 164 14.05 -15.16 0.46
C LEU A 164 14.61 -14.96 -0.95
N HIS A 165 15.27 -13.84 -1.24
CA HIS A 165 16.04 -13.70 -2.48
C HIS A 165 17.29 -14.57 -2.48
N TYR A 166 17.86 -14.88 -1.32
CA TYR A 166 18.96 -15.83 -1.18
C TYR A 166 18.49 -17.29 -1.32
N LEU A 167 17.40 -17.67 -0.63
CA LEU A 167 16.87 -19.04 -0.64
C LEU A 167 16.15 -19.41 -1.94
N ILE A 168 15.49 -18.42 -2.57
CA ILE A 168 14.68 -18.60 -3.77
C ILE A 168 15.15 -17.56 -4.80
N PRO A 169 16.34 -17.73 -5.41
CA PRO A 169 16.86 -16.79 -6.39
C PRO A 169 16.04 -16.83 -7.68
N ASP A 170 16.14 -15.76 -8.47
CA ASP A 170 15.62 -15.75 -9.84
C ASP A 170 16.42 -16.70 -10.73
N VAL A 171 15.72 -17.33 -11.68
CA VAL A 171 16.31 -18.24 -12.69
C VAL A 171 17.15 -17.45 -13.68
N GLU A 172 16.65 -16.28 -14.08
CA GLU A 172 17.36 -15.34 -14.95
C GLU A 172 17.43 -13.95 -14.32
N PRO A 173 18.54 -13.21 -14.47
CA PRO A 173 18.65 -11.85 -13.96
C PRO A 173 17.55 -10.94 -14.51
N ARG A 174 16.73 -10.37 -13.61
CA ARG A 174 15.71 -9.40 -13.99
C ARG A 174 16.34 -8.06 -14.33
N GLN A 175 15.89 -7.45 -15.43
CA GLN A 175 16.28 -6.10 -15.75
C GLN A 175 15.49 -5.09 -14.89
N PRO A 176 16.15 -4.00 -14.44
CA PRO A 176 15.44 -2.93 -13.74
C PRO A 176 14.39 -2.29 -14.67
N PRO A 177 13.27 -1.79 -14.12
CA PRO A 177 12.27 -1.09 -14.91
C PRO A 177 12.90 0.08 -15.70
N PRO A 178 12.44 0.34 -16.94
CA PRO A 178 12.98 1.43 -17.74
C PRO A 178 12.73 2.76 -17.05
N ARG A 179 13.74 3.65 -17.07
CA ARG A 179 13.60 5.00 -16.56
C ARG A 179 12.80 5.81 -17.57
N ILE A 180 11.63 6.30 -17.15
CA ILE A 180 10.82 7.21 -17.94
C ILE A 180 11.23 8.62 -17.57
N GLU A 181 11.83 9.35 -18.51
CA GLU A 181 12.04 10.79 -18.35
C GLU A 181 10.70 11.51 -18.46
N LYS A 182 10.45 12.40 -17.50
CA LYS A 182 9.21 13.17 -17.40
C LYS A 182 9.53 14.64 -17.42
N ASP A 183 8.74 15.40 -18.16
CA ASP A 183 8.80 16.85 -18.14
C ASP A 183 8.49 17.40 -16.72
N ASP A 184 9.09 18.54 -16.40
CA ASP A 184 8.94 19.18 -15.09
C ASP A 184 7.49 19.57 -14.80
N ALA A 185 6.71 19.96 -15.82
CA ALA A 185 5.29 20.25 -15.65
C ALA A 185 4.50 19.00 -15.22
N ARG A 186 4.85 17.85 -15.80
CA ARG A 186 4.27 16.55 -15.42
C ARG A 186 4.65 16.17 -13.99
N VAL A 187 5.91 16.32 -13.60
CA VAL A 187 6.35 16.02 -12.22
C VAL A 187 5.64 16.91 -11.20
N ARG A 188 5.46 18.20 -11.49
CA ARG A 188 4.70 19.13 -10.63
C ARG A 188 3.23 18.74 -10.55
N HIS A 189 2.60 18.40 -11.67
CA HIS A 189 1.22 17.93 -11.69
C HIS A 189 1.03 16.67 -10.83
N GLU A 190 1.85 15.65 -11.07
CA GLU A 190 1.78 14.36 -10.37
C GLU A 190 1.97 14.53 -8.85
N SER A 191 2.97 15.31 -8.44
CA SER A 191 3.26 15.52 -7.01
C SER A 191 2.22 16.37 -6.28
N LEU A 192 1.72 17.45 -6.90
CA LEU A 192 0.68 18.30 -6.31
C LEU A 192 -0.68 17.58 -6.27
N LEU A 193 -1.03 16.83 -7.31
CA LEU A 193 -2.26 16.06 -7.37
C LEU A 193 -2.33 15.07 -6.20
N SER A 194 -1.35 14.16 -6.12
CA SER A 194 -1.34 13.13 -5.10
C SER A 194 -1.11 13.69 -3.70
N GLY A 195 -0.23 14.70 -3.56
CA GLY A 195 0.02 15.34 -2.27
C GLY A 195 -1.21 16.05 -1.69
N SER A 196 -1.97 16.77 -2.55
CA SER A 196 -3.21 17.43 -2.14
C SER A 196 -4.26 16.41 -1.72
N VAL A 197 -4.46 15.36 -2.53
CA VAL A 197 -5.48 14.34 -2.23
C VAL A 197 -5.14 13.52 -1.00
N ALA A 198 -3.87 13.12 -0.80
CA ALA A 198 -3.44 12.43 0.42
C ALA A 198 -3.66 13.30 1.68
N THR A 199 -3.45 14.61 1.57
CA THR A 199 -3.72 15.55 2.66
C THR A 199 -5.22 15.65 2.95
N MET A 200 -6.07 15.72 1.91
CA MET A 200 -7.52 15.72 2.09
C MET A 200 -8.03 14.42 2.71
N ILE A 201 -7.48 13.27 2.32
CA ILE A 201 -7.77 11.97 2.95
C ILE A 201 -7.44 12.04 4.44
N PHE A 202 -6.23 12.52 4.80
CA PHE A 202 -5.83 12.69 6.19
C PHE A 202 -6.85 13.55 6.96
N VAL A 203 -7.20 14.72 6.44
CA VAL A 203 -8.17 15.64 7.07
C VAL A 203 -9.53 14.99 7.26
N VAL A 204 -10.05 14.27 6.25
CA VAL A 204 -11.34 13.57 6.36
C VAL A 204 -11.28 12.48 7.44
N PHE A 205 -10.21 11.71 7.50
CA PHE A 205 -10.03 10.68 8.52
C PHE A 205 -9.99 11.27 9.93
N GLN A 206 -9.40 12.46 10.10
CA GLN A 206 -9.39 13.15 11.39
C GLN A 206 -10.75 13.74 11.77
N ILE A 207 -11.45 14.38 10.83
CA ILE A 207 -12.75 15.03 11.11
C ILE A 207 -13.85 13.99 11.36
N CYS A 208 -13.84 12.88 10.62
CA CYS A 208 -14.86 11.84 10.70
C CYS A 208 -14.54 10.73 11.71
N ASP A 209 -13.44 10.85 12.47
CA ASP A 209 -13.00 9.87 13.47
C ASP A 209 -12.97 8.42 12.93
N LEU A 210 -12.28 8.22 11.79
CA LEU A 210 -12.22 6.93 11.09
C LEU A 210 -11.04 6.07 11.55
N SER A 211 -10.84 5.96 12.87
CA SER A 211 -9.73 5.24 13.50
C SER A 211 -9.68 3.77 13.10
N ASP A 212 -10.84 3.11 13.04
CA ASP A 212 -10.98 1.68 12.72
C ASP A 212 -10.92 1.37 11.21
N SER A 213 -10.86 2.39 10.36
CA SER A 213 -10.93 2.25 8.89
C SER A 213 -9.56 2.32 8.21
N LEU A 214 -8.52 1.74 8.83
CA LEU A 214 -7.15 1.74 8.27
C LEU A 214 -7.09 1.16 6.85
N SER A 215 -7.93 0.18 6.53
CA SER A 215 -8.02 -0.42 5.20
C SER A 215 -8.49 0.57 4.14
N ALA A 216 -9.48 1.40 4.46
CA ALA A 216 -9.98 2.46 3.60
C ALA A 216 -8.93 3.57 3.43
N LEU A 217 -8.22 3.94 4.49
CA LEU A 217 -7.09 4.88 4.43
C LEU A 217 -6.02 4.37 3.46
N MET A 218 -5.56 3.13 3.65
CA MET A 218 -4.52 2.53 2.80
C MET A 218 -5.00 2.33 1.37
N ALA A 219 -6.27 2.02 1.14
CA ALA A 219 -6.84 1.97 -0.20
C ALA A 219 -6.78 3.35 -0.88
N GLY A 220 -7.22 4.40 -0.19
CA GLY A 220 -7.16 5.77 -0.68
C GLY A 220 -5.74 6.22 -1.04
N ILE A 221 -4.75 5.90 -0.19
CA ILE A 221 -3.34 6.25 -0.44
C ILE A 221 -2.75 5.45 -1.61
N LEU A 222 -3.00 4.14 -1.66
CA LEU A 222 -2.38 3.27 -2.67
C LEU A 222 -2.91 3.54 -4.08
N ILE A 223 -4.15 4.02 -4.25
CA ILE A 223 -4.64 4.43 -5.58
C ILE A 223 -4.00 5.73 -6.10
N LEU A 224 -3.26 6.45 -5.25
CA LEU A 224 -2.50 7.64 -5.66
C LEU A 224 -1.10 7.31 -6.18
N PHE A 225 -0.66 6.05 -6.11
CA PHE A 225 0.67 5.61 -6.58
C PHE A 225 0.90 5.84 -8.08
N PRO A 226 -0.09 5.70 -8.96
CA PRO A 226 0.06 6.10 -10.36
C PRO A 226 0.27 7.61 -10.55
N MET A 227 -0.14 8.44 -9.58
CA MET A 227 0.00 9.91 -9.57
C MET A 227 -0.68 10.67 -10.71
N HIS A 228 -1.55 10.03 -11.48
CA HIS A 228 -2.35 10.68 -12.51
C HIS A 228 -3.78 10.12 -12.52
N TYR A 229 -4.73 10.92 -13.00
CA TYR A 229 -6.17 10.62 -12.93
C TYR A 229 -6.53 9.25 -13.54
N ARG A 230 -6.13 8.97 -14.78
CA ARG A 230 -6.42 7.68 -15.45
C ARG A 230 -5.90 6.47 -14.67
N GLY A 231 -4.73 6.60 -14.06
CA GLY A 231 -4.10 5.54 -13.28
C GLY A 231 -4.82 5.35 -11.95
N ALA A 232 -5.23 6.44 -11.29
CA ALA A 232 -6.04 6.36 -10.07
C ALA A 232 -7.39 5.68 -10.31
N VAL A 233 -8.08 6.00 -11.42
CA VAL A 233 -9.35 5.32 -11.80
C VAL A 233 -9.11 3.82 -11.98
N LEU A 234 -8.08 3.44 -12.75
CA LEU A 234 -7.80 2.02 -13.00
C LEU A 234 -7.39 1.28 -11.72
N SER A 235 -6.51 1.88 -10.93
CA SER A 235 -6.06 1.34 -9.64
C SER A 235 -7.22 1.19 -8.65
N SER A 236 -8.18 2.11 -8.65
CA SER A 236 -9.36 2.02 -7.78
C SER A 236 -10.26 0.84 -8.13
N LEU A 237 -10.49 0.58 -9.41
CA LEU A 237 -11.26 -0.58 -9.87
C LEU A 237 -10.57 -1.88 -9.47
N TRP A 238 -9.26 -1.97 -9.71
CA TRP A 238 -8.47 -3.12 -9.29
C TRP A 238 -8.49 -3.32 -7.78
N ARG A 239 -8.46 -2.21 -7.02
CA ARG A 239 -8.51 -2.25 -5.56
C ARG A 239 -9.82 -2.79 -5.04
N VAL A 240 -10.96 -2.34 -5.58
CA VAL A 240 -12.29 -2.87 -5.21
C VAL A 240 -12.37 -4.37 -5.50
N VAL A 241 -11.98 -4.79 -6.71
CA VAL A 241 -12.03 -6.21 -7.09
C VAL A 241 -11.13 -7.07 -6.20
N GLY A 242 -9.90 -6.60 -5.92
CA GLY A 242 -8.95 -7.34 -5.08
C GLY A 242 -9.40 -7.45 -3.63
N VAL A 243 -10.04 -6.39 -3.09
CA VAL A 243 -10.63 -6.41 -1.74
C VAL A 243 -11.79 -7.39 -1.67
N VAL A 244 -12.71 -7.35 -2.63
CA VAL A 244 -13.84 -8.30 -2.69
C VAL A 244 -13.33 -9.73 -2.80
N LEU A 245 -12.35 -9.99 -3.66
CA LEU A 245 -11.75 -11.32 -3.81
C LEU A 245 -11.13 -11.81 -2.50
N ALA A 246 -10.37 -10.97 -1.81
CA ALA A 246 -9.75 -11.31 -0.53
C ALA A 246 -10.79 -11.57 0.56
N CYS A 247 -11.82 -10.73 0.71
CA CYS A 247 -12.89 -10.94 1.69
C CYS A 247 -13.67 -12.23 1.40
N LEU A 248 -13.99 -12.53 0.14
CA LEU A 248 -14.64 -13.81 -0.22
C LEU A 248 -13.77 -15.02 0.16
N TYR A 249 -12.45 -14.90 -0.02
CA TYR A 249 -11.52 -15.94 0.40
C TYR A 249 -11.48 -16.09 1.93
N ILE A 250 -11.45 -14.98 2.67
CA ILE A 250 -11.45 -14.99 4.14
C ILE A 250 -12.72 -15.65 4.68
N LEU A 251 -13.89 -15.33 4.11
CA LEU A 251 -15.16 -15.96 4.45
C LEU A 251 -15.16 -17.48 4.21
N LEU A 252 -14.50 -17.95 3.15
CA LEU A 252 -14.38 -19.39 2.88
C LEU A 252 -13.52 -20.12 3.93
N VAL A 253 -12.56 -19.42 4.53
CA VAL A 253 -11.66 -19.97 5.56
C VAL A 253 -12.20 -19.70 6.98
N TYR A 254 -13.31 -18.97 7.12
CA TYR A 254 -13.90 -18.53 8.39
C TYR A 254 -14.09 -19.65 9.42
N ASP A 255 -14.62 -20.81 9.00
CA ASP A 255 -14.90 -21.95 9.88
C ASP A 255 -13.63 -22.54 10.53
N PHE A 256 -12.44 -22.24 9.98
CA PHE A 256 -11.14 -22.69 10.49
C PHE A 256 -10.43 -21.64 11.36
N SER A 257 -11.03 -20.46 11.58
CA SER A 257 -10.45 -19.34 12.33
C SER A 257 -10.01 -19.72 13.76
N ASN A 258 -10.73 -20.64 14.40
CA ASN A 258 -10.41 -21.16 15.74
C ASN A 258 -9.15 -22.05 15.78
N HIS A 259 -8.65 -22.50 14.63
CA HIS A 259 -7.50 -23.39 14.52
C HIS A 259 -6.30 -22.69 13.89
N MET A 260 -5.60 -21.89 14.70
CA MET A 260 -4.49 -21.04 14.25
C MET A 260 -3.39 -21.79 13.46
N LEU A 261 -3.07 -23.03 13.84
CA LEU A 261 -2.08 -23.85 13.13
C LEU A 261 -2.55 -24.27 11.71
N LEU A 262 -3.85 -24.51 11.55
CA LEU A 262 -4.47 -24.84 10.26
C LEU A 262 -4.71 -23.59 9.42
N MET A 263 -4.98 -22.46 10.08
CA MET A 263 -5.22 -21.17 9.44
C MET A 263 -4.00 -20.66 8.68
N MET A 264 -2.79 -20.82 9.22
CA MET A 264 -1.54 -20.34 8.58
C MET A 264 -1.29 -20.91 7.17
N PRO A 265 -1.36 -22.23 6.92
CA PRO A 265 -1.21 -22.77 5.56
C PRO A 265 -2.36 -22.37 4.64
N LEU A 266 -3.60 -22.25 5.14
CA LEU A 266 -4.73 -21.74 4.36
C LEU A 266 -4.45 -20.29 3.92
N ILE A 267 -4.11 -19.39 4.83
CA ILE A 267 -3.74 -18.00 4.48
C ILE A 267 -2.56 -17.96 3.50
N GLY A 268 -1.57 -18.85 3.67
CA GLY A 268 -0.47 -19.02 2.72
C GLY A 268 -0.92 -19.36 1.31
N LEU A 269 -1.94 -20.23 1.15
CA LEU A 269 -2.55 -20.54 -0.15
C LEU A 269 -3.29 -19.34 -0.73
N GLY A 270 -4.05 -18.60 0.08
CA GLY A 270 -4.69 -17.35 -0.34
C GLY A 270 -3.66 -16.33 -0.84
N LEU A 271 -2.59 -16.12 -0.08
CA LEU A 271 -1.48 -15.26 -0.47
C LEU A 271 -0.77 -15.76 -1.74
N ALA A 272 -0.60 -17.07 -1.92
CA ALA A 272 -0.01 -17.63 -3.13
C ALA A 272 -0.88 -17.40 -4.37
N PHE A 273 -2.19 -17.57 -4.25
CA PHE A 273 -3.14 -17.29 -5.32
C PHE A 273 -3.13 -15.80 -5.70
N SER A 274 -3.21 -14.92 -4.71
CA SER A 274 -3.20 -13.47 -4.93
C SER A 274 -1.84 -12.96 -5.43
N ALA A 275 -0.73 -13.54 -4.97
CA ALA A 275 0.61 -13.25 -5.47
C ALA A 275 0.77 -13.70 -6.92
N ARG A 276 0.21 -14.85 -7.31
CA ARG A 276 0.21 -15.29 -8.70
C ARG A 276 -0.53 -14.30 -9.60
N LEU A 277 -1.72 -13.85 -9.19
CA LEU A 277 -2.47 -12.82 -9.92
C LEU A 277 -1.64 -11.53 -10.06
N HIS A 278 -1.07 -11.05 -8.96
CA HIS A 278 -0.25 -9.84 -8.93
C HIS A 278 0.93 -9.89 -9.92
N VAL A 279 1.67 -10.99 -9.92
CA VAL A 279 2.83 -11.15 -10.80
C VAL A 279 2.42 -11.31 -12.27
N MET A 280 1.29 -11.95 -12.54
CA MET A 280 0.76 -12.10 -13.90
C MET A 280 0.27 -10.78 -14.50
N GLU A 281 -0.30 -9.88 -13.70
CA GLU A 281 -0.88 -8.62 -14.17
C GLU A 281 0.17 -7.65 -14.70
N LYS A 282 1.40 -7.63 -14.14
CA LYS A 282 2.51 -6.75 -14.55
C LYS A 282 2.19 -5.24 -14.57
N VAL A 283 1.16 -4.81 -13.82
CA VAL A 283 0.70 -3.40 -13.74
C VAL A 283 1.11 -2.68 -12.43
N GLY A 284 1.96 -3.31 -11.62
CA GLY A 284 2.31 -2.78 -10.29
C GLY A 284 1.20 -3.08 -9.28
N ALA A 285 0.56 -2.06 -8.72
CA ALA A 285 -0.49 -2.21 -7.71
C ALA A 285 -1.86 -2.60 -8.32
N GLY A 286 -1.95 -3.82 -8.86
CA GLY A 286 -3.14 -4.39 -9.50
C GLY A 286 -4.09 -5.13 -8.55
N VAL A 287 -4.94 -6.02 -9.09
CA VAL A 287 -5.95 -6.79 -8.34
C VAL A 287 -5.28 -7.74 -7.36
N GLY A 288 -4.25 -8.46 -7.81
CA GLY A 288 -3.49 -9.36 -6.93
C GLY A 288 -2.83 -8.61 -5.75
N PHE A 289 -2.21 -7.45 -6.01
CA PHE A 289 -1.62 -6.61 -4.95
C PHE A 289 -2.66 -6.14 -3.93
N ALA A 290 -3.81 -5.68 -4.43
CA ALA A 290 -4.94 -5.29 -3.60
C ALA A 290 -5.44 -6.45 -2.74
N SER A 291 -5.51 -7.66 -3.29
CA SER A 291 -5.91 -8.86 -2.57
C SER A 291 -4.88 -9.26 -1.50
N ILE A 292 -3.59 -9.30 -1.84
CA ILE A 292 -2.48 -9.58 -0.90
C ILE A 292 -2.50 -8.63 0.29
N THR A 293 -2.60 -7.33 0.02
CA THR A 293 -2.62 -6.32 1.09
C THR A 293 -3.91 -6.39 1.91
N THR A 294 -5.04 -6.77 1.33
CA THR A 294 -6.29 -6.97 2.07
C THR A 294 -6.19 -8.15 3.03
N ILE A 295 -5.70 -9.31 2.55
CA ILE A 295 -5.44 -10.49 3.38
C ILE A 295 -4.46 -10.13 4.51
N GLY A 296 -3.36 -9.44 4.17
CA GLY A 296 -2.34 -9.04 5.14
C GLY A 296 -2.86 -8.08 6.22
N ILE A 297 -3.68 -7.10 5.84
CA ILE A 297 -4.30 -6.17 6.81
C ILE A 297 -5.32 -6.93 7.68
N MET A 298 -6.13 -7.81 7.10
CA MET A 298 -7.16 -8.53 7.86
C MET A 298 -6.54 -9.44 8.92
N PHE A 299 -5.58 -10.27 8.56
CA PHE A 299 -4.96 -11.16 9.54
C PHE A 299 -3.91 -10.46 10.43
N GLY A 300 -3.35 -9.33 9.98
CA GLY A 300 -2.44 -8.51 10.81
C GLY A 300 -3.14 -7.61 11.84
N GLN A 301 -4.45 -7.33 11.68
CA GLN A 301 -5.23 -6.53 12.63
C GLN A 301 -6.29 -7.35 13.38
N ASN A 302 -6.91 -8.31 12.70
CA ASN A 302 -8.18 -8.90 13.13
C ASN A 302 -8.11 -10.41 13.41
N LEU A 303 -6.91 -10.99 13.52
CA LEU A 303 -6.76 -12.38 13.95
C LEU A 303 -6.87 -12.49 15.49
N HIS A 304 -8.02 -12.08 16.04
CA HIS A 304 -8.39 -12.35 17.42
C HIS A 304 -9.53 -13.38 17.45
N PRO A 305 -9.50 -14.38 18.36
CA PRO A 305 -10.48 -15.48 18.42
C PRO A 305 -11.95 -15.03 18.51
N ASP A 306 -12.21 -13.81 19.02
CA ASP A 306 -13.56 -13.33 19.34
C ASP A 306 -14.09 -12.25 18.37
N GLN A 307 -13.41 -11.99 17.25
CA GLN A 307 -13.83 -10.97 16.30
C GLN A 307 -14.76 -11.51 15.21
N ASP A 308 -15.85 -10.77 14.95
CA ASP A 308 -16.78 -11.05 13.85
C ASP A 308 -16.13 -10.71 12.50
N LEU A 309 -15.49 -11.72 11.90
CA LEU A 309 -14.85 -11.62 10.58
C LEU A 309 -15.86 -11.28 9.49
N VAL A 310 -17.12 -11.72 9.59
CA VAL A 310 -18.15 -11.44 8.59
C VAL A 310 -18.51 -9.96 8.58
N PHE A 311 -18.80 -9.40 9.75
CA PHE A 311 -19.04 -7.97 9.87
C PHE A 311 -17.82 -7.14 9.44
N SER A 312 -16.63 -7.54 9.88
CA SER A 312 -15.36 -6.90 9.51
C SER A 312 -15.15 -6.88 7.98
N ASP A 313 -15.44 -7.98 7.29
CA ASP A 313 -15.32 -8.08 5.83
C ASP A 313 -16.35 -7.21 5.10
N LEU A 314 -17.63 -7.24 5.53
CA LEU A 314 -18.66 -6.38 4.95
C LEU A 314 -18.37 -4.89 5.17
N TYR A 315 -17.95 -4.53 6.39
CA TYR A 315 -17.52 -3.18 6.73
C TYR A 315 -16.34 -2.75 5.87
N ARG A 316 -15.38 -3.65 5.58
CA ARG A 316 -14.24 -3.35 4.72
C ARG A 316 -14.64 -3.13 3.26
N ILE A 317 -15.46 -4.00 2.70
CA ILE A 317 -15.92 -3.84 1.31
C ILE A 317 -16.63 -2.50 1.15
N THR A 318 -17.52 -2.16 2.09
CA THR A 318 -18.30 -0.91 2.05
C THR A 318 -17.42 0.32 2.29
N SER A 319 -16.63 0.35 3.36
CA SER A 319 -15.74 1.47 3.69
C SER A 319 -14.71 1.76 2.60
N VAL A 320 -14.06 0.72 2.05
CA VAL A 320 -13.09 0.89 0.96
C VAL A 320 -13.80 1.42 -0.28
N THR A 321 -14.96 0.88 -0.66
CA THR A 321 -15.68 1.34 -1.85
C THR A 321 -16.08 2.82 -1.73
N VAL A 322 -16.66 3.22 -0.60
CA VAL A 322 -17.06 4.61 -0.34
C VAL A 322 -15.85 5.53 -0.32
N ALA A 323 -14.78 5.15 0.39
CA ALA A 323 -13.56 5.94 0.46
C ALA A 323 -12.89 6.13 -0.92
N LEU A 324 -12.89 5.09 -1.76
CA LEU A 324 -12.36 5.18 -3.12
C LEU A 324 -13.20 6.09 -4.01
N LEU A 325 -14.53 6.04 -3.93
CA LEU A 325 -15.41 6.96 -4.66
C LEU A 325 -15.16 8.43 -4.27
N ALA A 326 -15.05 8.70 -2.96
CA ALA A 326 -14.71 10.03 -2.46
C ALA A 326 -13.32 10.47 -2.93
N THR A 327 -12.32 9.60 -2.83
CA THR A 327 -10.94 9.88 -3.24
C THR A 327 -10.85 10.15 -4.74
N LEU A 328 -11.49 9.35 -5.60
CA LEU A 328 -11.51 9.59 -7.04
C LEU A 328 -12.16 10.92 -7.41
N THR A 329 -13.21 11.30 -6.69
CA THR A 329 -13.86 12.60 -6.86
C THR A 329 -12.86 13.73 -6.56
N MET A 330 -12.10 13.61 -5.46
CA MET A 330 -11.04 14.56 -5.12
C MET A 330 -9.93 14.59 -6.19
N VAL A 331 -9.46 13.42 -6.66
CA VAL A 331 -8.45 13.34 -7.73
C VAL A 331 -8.96 14.04 -8.99
N PHE A 332 -10.21 13.82 -9.38
CA PHE A 332 -10.79 14.46 -10.56
C PHE A 332 -10.82 15.99 -10.43
N LEU A 333 -11.28 16.50 -9.28
CA LEU A 333 -11.36 17.95 -9.02
C LEU A 333 -9.98 18.60 -9.04
N VAL A 334 -9.01 18.04 -8.30
CA VAL A 334 -7.64 18.56 -8.26
C VAL A 334 -6.97 18.47 -9.63
N HIS A 335 -7.18 17.37 -10.36
CA HIS A 335 -6.66 17.21 -11.71
C HIS A 335 -7.18 18.31 -12.65
N ARG A 336 -8.49 18.65 -12.58
CA ARG A 336 -9.06 19.77 -13.33
C ARG A 336 -8.44 21.11 -12.95
N ILE A 337 -8.32 21.39 -11.65
CA ILE A 337 -7.73 22.65 -11.16
C ILE A 337 -6.28 22.80 -11.65
N LEU A 338 -5.46 21.76 -11.52
CA LEU A 338 -4.06 21.81 -11.93
C LEU A 338 -3.89 21.99 -13.45
N ASN A 339 -4.83 21.50 -14.26
CA ASN A 339 -4.78 21.69 -15.71
C ASN A 339 -5.10 23.12 -16.17
N CYS A 340 -5.69 23.95 -15.30
CA CYS A 340 -5.91 25.37 -15.59
C CYS A 340 -4.61 26.17 -15.67
N PHE A 341 -3.53 25.71 -15.01
CA PHE A 341 -2.26 26.44 -14.95
C PHE A 341 -1.23 25.85 -15.91
N ALA A 342 -0.55 26.70 -16.68
CA ALA A 342 0.49 26.27 -17.63
C ALA A 342 1.64 25.51 -16.93
N ALA A 343 2.02 25.94 -15.72
CA ALA A 343 3.10 25.33 -14.94
C ALA A 343 2.79 23.89 -14.50
N THR A 344 1.54 23.48 -14.44
CA THR A 344 1.12 22.15 -13.97
C THR A 344 0.24 21.43 -14.98
N ARG A 345 0.21 21.89 -16.23
CA ARG A 345 -0.64 21.29 -17.26
C ARG A 345 -0.13 19.89 -17.60
N PHE A 346 -1.00 18.89 -17.49
CA PHE A 346 -0.66 17.53 -17.87
C PHE A 346 -0.79 17.38 -19.39
N VAL A 347 0.33 17.39 -20.10
CA VAL A 347 0.39 17.14 -21.54
C VAL A 347 0.69 15.66 -21.77
N ILE A 348 -0.19 14.97 -22.48
CA ILE A 348 0.06 13.61 -22.96
C ILE A 348 0.82 13.78 -24.28
N THR A 349 2.15 13.76 -24.24
CA THR A 349 2.95 13.49 -25.44
C THR A 349 2.75 12.02 -25.78
N GLU A 350 2.19 11.76 -26.97
CA GLU A 350 2.02 10.40 -27.52
C GLU A 350 3.33 9.62 -27.59
#